data_AF-A0A6G3DD50-F1
#
_entry.id   AF-A0A6G3DD50-F1
#
_cell.length_a   1.000
_cell.length_b   1.000
_cell.length_c   1.000
_cell.angle_alpha   90.00
_cell.angle_beta   90.00
_cell.angle_gamma   90.00
#
_symmetry.space_group_name_H-M   'P 1'
#
loop_
_entity.id
_entity.type
_entity.pdbx_description
1 polymer ?
#
loop_
_entity_poly.entity_id
_entity_poly.type
_entity_poly.pdbx_seq_one_letter_code
_entity_poly.pdbx_strand_id
1 'polypeptide(L)'
;SVRGWAAAPQQCATGAAPPQRTTGPAPPGTVNIVVALPVALSDAALVNAVMTATEAKVQALLDAGLDCSGTPTDAVCVAARAPRDGADVHAFAGPRSEWGARLA
;
A
#
# COMPACT_ATOMS: atom_id res chain seq x y z
N SER A 1 -21.99 1.38 4.44
CA SER A 1 -21.40 2.39 5.35
C SER A 1 -19.92 2.41 5.09
N VAL A 2 -19.38 3.45 4.47
CA VAL A 2 -17.93 3.56 4.22
C VAL A 2 -17.27 3.92 5.56
N ARG A 3 -16.45 3.03 6.11
CA ARG A 3 -15.62 3.35 7.28
C ARG A 3 -14.58 4.36 6.81
N GLY A 4 -14.70 5.61 7.24
CA GLY A 4 -13.88 6.71 6.77
C GLY A 4 -12.37 6.50 7.01
N TRP A 5 -11.58 6.90 6.03
CA TRP A 5 -10.10 6.94 6.01
C TRP A 5 -9.50 7.91 7.06
N ALA A 6 -10.27 8.87 7.56
CA ALA A 6 -9.80 9.71 8.66
C ALA A 6 -9.74 8.86 9.94
N ALA A 7 -8.66 9.00 10.71
CA ALA A 7 -8.49 8.38 12.03
C ALA A 7 -9.78 8.56 12.85
N ALA A 8 -10.62 7.53 12.89
CA ALA A 8 -11.80 7.55 13.73
C ALA A 8 -11.25 7.53 15.16
N PRO A 9 -11.49 8.57 15.98
CA PRO A 9 -11.07 8.53 17.37
C PRO A 9 -11.64 7.25 17.97
N GLN A 10 -10.82 6.51 18.73
CA GLN A 10 -11.31 5.37 19.50
C GLN A 10 -12.56 5.85 20.24
N GLN A 11 -13.70 5.26 19.90
CA GLN A 11 -14.93 5.51 20.65
C GLN A 11 -14.70 4.88 22.02
N CYS A 12 -14.20 5.68 22.96
CA CYS A 12 -14.15 5.32 24.35
C CYS A 12 -15.61 5.25 24.79
N ALA A 13 -16.19 4.05 24.77
CA ALA A 13 -17.53 3.82 25.26
C ALA A 13 -17.56 4.20 26.75
N THR A 14 -18.03 5.41 27.05
CA THR A 14 -18.29 5.85 28.42
C THR A 14 -19.45 5.04 28.96
N GLY A 15 -19.15 3.92 29.64
CA GLY A 15 -20.10 3.14 30.45
C GLY A 15 -20.11 1.62 30.26
N ALA A 16 -19.30 1.04 29.38
CA ALA A 16 -19.24 -0.42 29.24
C ALA A 16 -18.18 -1.03 30.18
N ALA A 17 -18.49 -2.19 30.77
CA ALA A 17 -17.57 -3.01 31.57
C ALA A 17 -16.21 -3.17 30.86
N PRO A 18 -15.09 -3.26 31.60
CA PRO A 18 -13.75 -3.32 31.00
C PRO A 18 -13.73 -4.40 29.91
N PRO A 19 -13.25 -4.08 28.69
CA PRO A 19 -13.28 -5.01 27.58
C PRO A 19 -12.56 -6.28 28.03
N GLN A 20 -13.26 -7.41 27.98
CA GLN A 20 -12.66 -8.71 28.19
C GLN A 20 -11.45 -8.80 27.24
N ARG A 21 -10.25 -8.87 27.81
CA ARG A 21 -9.02 -9.06 27.04
C ARG A 21 -9.17 -10.34 26.24
N THR A 22 -9.46 -10.20 24.96
CA THR A 22 -9.40 -11.29 24.00
C THR A 22 -7.94 -11.77 23.99
N THR A 23 -7.69 -12.96 24.51
CA THR A 23 -6.34 -13.55 24.63
C THR A 23 -5.79 -14.07 23.29
N GLY A 24 -6.37 -13.66 22.17
CA GLY A 24 -5.93 -14.01 20.82
C GLY A 24 -4.95 -12.97 20.25
N PRO A 25 -4.21 -13.33 19.18
CA PRO A 25 -3.42 -12.36 18.42
C PRO A 25 -4.30 -11.18 17.98
N ALA A 26 -3.74 -9.96 18.03
CA ALA A 26 -4.43 -8.81 17.44
C ALA A 26 -4.68 -9.10 15.95
N PRO A 27 -5.87 -8.75 15.42
CA PRO A 27 -6.12 -8.91 13.99
C PRO A 27 -5.09 -8.09 13.20
N PRO A 28 -4.69 -8.55 12.00
CA PRO A 28 -3.77 -7.80 11.15
C PRO A 28 -4.31 -6.38 10.90
N GLY A 29 -3.48 -5.38 11.18
CA GLY A 29 -3.84 -3.96 11.11
C GLY A 29 -3.53 -3.35 9.75
N THR A 30 -2.24 -3.06 9.50
CA THR A 30 -1.75 -2.28 8.35
C THR A 30 -0.87 -3.15 7.46
N VAL A 31 -0.97 -2.96 6.14
CA VAL A 31 -0.10 -3.60 5.16
C VAL A 31 0.81 -2.54 4.52
N ASN A 32 2.08 -2.56 4.93
CA ASN A 32 3.13 -1.73 4.33
C ASN A 32 3.81 -2.49 3.19
N ILE A 33 4.07 -1.80 2.07
CA ILE A 33 4.70 -2.39 0.88
C ILE A 33 6.05 -1.74 0.63
N VAL A 34 7.08 -2.56 0.38
CA VAL A 34 8.37 -2.12 -0.14
C VAL A 34 8.57 -2.74 -1.52
N VAL A 35 8.75 -1.89 -2.51
CA VAL A 35 8.99 -2.23 -3.91
C VAL A 35 10.44 -1.95 -4.23
N ALA A 36 11.22 -2.99 -4.53
CA ALA A 36 12.63 -2.84 -4.93
C ALA A 36 12.77 -3.12 -6.43
N LEU A 37 13.07 -2.09 -7.21
CA LEU A 37 13.22 -2.18 -8.67
C LEU A 37 14.70 -2.00 -9.06
N PRO A 38 15.27 -2.93 -9.85
CA PRO A 38 16.69 -2.89 -10.22
C PRO A 38 16.99 -1.91 -11.36
N VAL A 39 16.08 -0.97 -11.66
CA VAL A 39 16.16 -0.02 -12.78
C VAL A 39 16.01 1.42 -12.34
N ALA A 40 16.41 2.35 -13.19
CA ALA A 40 16.17 3.76 -12.98
C ALA A 40 14.77 4.15 -13.44
N LEU A 41 14.06 4.90 -12.59
CA LEU A 41 12.73 5.42 -12.86
C LEU A 41 12.78 6.94 -12.91
N SER A 42 11.99 7.55 -13.81
CA SER A 42 11.69 8.98 -13.71
C SER A 42 10.80 9.28 -12.51
N ASP A 43 10.70 10.54 -12.10
CA ASP A 43 9.79 10.96 -11.03
C ASP A 43 8.32 10.58 -11.32
N ALA A 44 7.89 10.74 -12.58
CA ALA A 44 6.56 10.32 -13.01
C ALA A 44 6.38 8.79 -12.91
N ALA A 45 7.41 8.02 -13.26
CA ALA A 45 7.37 6.56 -13.12
C ALA A 45 7.36 6.13 -11.64
N LEU A 46 8.06 6.84 -10.73
CA LEU A 46 7.99 6.57 -9.30
C LEU A 46 6.57 6.74 -8.74
N VAL A 47 5.89 7.83 -9.10
CA VAL A 47 4.47 8.04 -8.72
C VAL A 47 3.59 6.94 -9.30
N ASN A 48 3.81 6.59 -10.56
CA ASN A 48 3.04 5.54 -11.22
C ASN A 48 3.27 4.16 -10.59
N ALA A 49 4.48 3.87 -10.10
CA ALA A 49 4.80 2.65 -9.37
C ALA A 49 4.06 2.59 -8.03
N VAL A 50 3.97 3.70 -7.28
CA VAL A 50 3.19 3.78 -6.03
C VAL A 50 1.72 3.48 -6.30
N MET A 51 1.13 4.06 -7.35
CA MET A 51 -0.25 3.78 -7.75
C MET A 51 -0.44 2.30 -8.10
N THR A 52 0.48 1.73 -8.89
CA THR A 52 0.43 0.32 -9.32
C THR A 52 0.50 -0.64 -8.13
N ALA A 53 1.43 -0.42 -7.19
CA ALA A 53 1.53 -1.23 -5.98
C ALA A 53 0.28 -1.11 -5.09
N THR A 54 -0.34 0.08 -5.05
CA THR A 54 -1.57 0.30 -4.30
C THR A 54 -2.74 -0.47 -4.89
N GLU A 55 -2.93 -0.41 -6.21
CA GLU A 55 -3.97 -1.17 -6.91
C GLU A 55 -3.74 -2.68 -6.82
N ALA A 56 -2.49 -3.14 -6.95
CA ALA A 56 -2.15 -4.55 -6.79
C ALA A 56 -2.49 -5.06 -5.39
N LYS A 57 -2.20 -4.27 -4.35
CA LYS A 57 -2.61 -4.58 -2.96
C LYS A 57 -4.13 -4.70 -2.84
N VAL A 58 -4.85 -3.70 -3.37
CA VAL A 58 -6.32 -3.67 -3.32
C VAL A 58 -6.88 -4.91 -4.02
N GLN A 59 -6.41 -5.23 -5.23
CA GLN A 59 -6.84 -6.41 -5.96
C GLN A 59 -6.57 -7.70 -5.18
N ALA A 60 -5.36 -7.85 -4.62
CA ALA A 60 -5.02 -9.03 -3.81
C ALA A 60 -5.90 -9.18 -2.56
N LEU A 61 -6.26 -8.07 -1.90
CA LEU A 61 -7.18 -8.09 -0.76
C LEU A 61 -8.62 -8.42 -1.19
N LEU A 62 -9.08 -7.88 -2.33
CA LEU A 62 -10.40 -8.18 -2.89
C LEU A 62 -10.51 -9.67 -3.22
N ASP A 63 -9.48 -10.23 -3.87
CA ASP A 63 -9.42 -11.65 -4.25
C ASP A 63 -9.40 -12.56 -3.01
N ALA A 64 -8.84 -12.09 -1.89
CA ALA A 64 -8.86 -12.77 -0.60
C ALA A 64 -10.19 -12.61 0.17
N GLY A 65 -11.17 -11.89 -0.36
CA GLY A 65 -12.45 -11.60 0.31
C GLY A 65 -12.31 -10.66 1.52
N LEU A 66 -11.24 -9.88 1.58
CA LEU A 66 -10.96 -8.92 2.64
C LEU A 66 -11.50 -7.53 2.30
N ASP A 67 -11.72 -6.71 3.33
CA ASP A 67 -11.96 -5.28 3.11
C ASP A 67 -10.71 -4.65 2.51
N CYS A 68 -10.92 -3.85 1.48
CA CYS A 68 -9.86 -3.22 0.71
C CYS A 68 -9.66 -1.76 1.09
N SER A 69 -10.33 -1.30 2.15
CA SER A 69 -10.00 -0.03 2.77
C SER A 69 -8.58 -0.12 3.33
N GLY A 70 -7.64 0.59 2.70
CA GLY A 70 -6.33 0.83 3.31
C GLY A 70 -6.49 1.46 4.70
N THR A 71 -5.50 1.27 5.56
CA THR A 71 -5.50 1.91 6.88
C THR A 71 -4.85 3.29 6.85
N PRO A 72 -5.16 4.18 7.82
CA PRO A 72 -4.52 5.51 7.89
C PRO A 72 -2.99 5.47 8.01
N THR A 73 -2.44 4.31 8.37
CA THR A 73 -1.01 4.06 8.55
C THR A 73 -0.37 3.26 7.41
N ASP A 74 -1.11 2.97 6.33
CA ASP A 74 -0.55 2.28 5.17
C ASP A 74 0.57 3.09 4.52
N ALA A 75 1.70 2.43 4.26
CA ALA A 75 2.83 3.01 3.56
C ALA A 75 3.23 2.19 2.33
N VAL A 76 3.62 2.87 1.26
CA VAL A 76 4.25 2.28 0.07
C VAL A 76 5.59 2.98 -0.15
N CYS A 77 6.67 2.21 -0.15
CA CYS A 77 8.02 2.67 -0.44
C CYS A 77 8.51 2.07 -1.76
N VAL A 78 8.89 2.92 -2.71
CA VAL A 78 9.49 2.49 -3.98
C VAL A 78 10.98 2.83 -3.94
N ALA A 79 11.81 1.80 -3.89
CA ALA A 79 13.25 1.89 -4.01
C ALA A 79 13.66 1.52 -5.44
N ALA A 80 14.07 2.51 -6.22
CA ALA A 80 14.58 2.35 -7.57
C ALA A 80 16.01 2.93 -7.68
N ARG A 81 16.72 2.63 -8.76
CA ARG A 81 18.00 3.29 -9.03
C ARG A 81 17.75 4.77 -9.34
N ALA A 82 18.65 5.65 -8.89
CA ALA A 82 18.63 7.03 -9.32
C ALA A 82 19.02 7.13 -10.81
N PRO A 83 18.34 7.99 -11.60
CA PRO A 83 18.79 8.35 -12.94
C PRO A 83 20.24 8.82 -12.95
N ARG A 84 21.00 8.40 -13.97
CA ARG A 84 22.39 8.81 -14.22
C ARG A 84 22.56 9.08 -15.71
N ASP A 85 23.50 9.94 -16.08
CA ASP A 85 23.81 10.21 -17.48
C ASP A 85 24.17 8.92 -18.22
N GLY A 86 23.54 8.70 -19.38
CA GLY A 86 23.71 7.51 -20.20
C GLY A 86 23.05 6.22 -19.68
N ALA A 87 22.32 6.27 -18.57
CA ALA A 87 21.54 5.12 -18.09
C ALA A 87 20.14 5.08 -18.73
N ASP A 88 19.63 3.88 -19.00
CA ASP A 88 18.24 3.68 -19.40
C ASP A 88 17.31 4.02 -18.23
N VAL A 89 16.45 5.04 -18.44
CA VAL A 89 15.46 5.49 -17.48
C VAL A 89 14.07 5.13 -17.99
N HIS A 90 13.32 4.35 -17.21
CA HIS A 90 11.94 4.04 -17.57
C HIS A 90 11.02 5.20 -17.19
N ALA A 91 10.25 5.67 -18.18
CA ALA A 91 9.30 6.77 -18.01
C ALA A 91 7.95 6.33 -17.43
N PHE A 92 7.69 5.02 -17.36
CA PHE A 92 6.43 4.44 -16.91
C PHE A 92 6.68 3.24 -15.99
N ALA A 93 5.83 3.10 -14.97
CA ALA A 93 5.81 1.94 -14.08
C ALA A 93 4.36 1.50 -13.77
N GLY A 94 3.44 1.77 -14.70
CA GLY A 94 2.03 1.38 -14.65
C GLY A 94 1.81 -0.08 -15.03
N PRO A 95 0.62 -0.67 -14.79
CA PRO A 95 0.37 -2.11 -15.00
C PRO A 95 0.64 -2.63 -16.42
N ARG A 96 0.66 -1.74 -17.44
CA ARG A 96 0.98 -2.09 -18.83
C ARG A 96 2.41 -1.79 -19.28
N SER A 97 3.26 -1.30 -18.38
CA SER A 97 4.70 -1.11 -18.62
C SER A 97 5.46 -2.38 -18.22
N GLU A 98 6.68 -2.55 -18.72
CA GLU A 98 7.50 -3.73 -18.38
C GLU A 98 7.65 -3.93 -16.86
N TRP A 99 8.06 -2.88 -16.14
CA TRP A 99 8.30 -2.97 -14.71
C TRP A 99 7.04 -2.88 -13.87
N GLY A 100 6.04 -2.12 -14.31
CA GLY A 100 4.76 -2.06 -13.61
C GLY A 100 3.96 -3.37 -13.73
N ALA A 101 4.04 -4.09 -14.85
CA ALA A 101 3.44 -5.41 -14.99
C ALA A 101 4.09 -6.48 -14.10
N ARG A 102 5.39 -6.32 -13.77
CA ARG A 102 6.10 -7.21 -12.82
C ARG A 102 5.81 -6.86 -11.37
N LEU A 103 5.48 -5.60 -11.11
CA LEU A 103 5.13 -5.09 -9.80
C LEU A 103 3.70 -5.49 -9.40
N ALA A 104 2.78 -5.48 -10.37
CA ALA A 104 1.36 -5.73 -10.18
C ALA A 104 1.04 -7.22 -9.93
#